data_AF-A0A369BEY4-F1
#
_entry.id   AF-A0A369BEY4-F1
#
_cell.length_a   1.000
_cell.length_b   1.000
_cell.length_c   1.000
_cell.angle_alpha   90.00
_cell.angle_beta   90.00
_cell.angle_gamma   90.00
#
_symmetry.space_group_name_H-M   'P 1'
#
loop_
_entity.id
_entity.type
_entity.pdbx_description
1 polymer ?
#
loop_
_entity_poly.entity_id
_entity_poly.type
_entity_poly.pdbx_seq_one_letter_code
_entity_poly.pdbx_strand_id
1 'polypeptide(L)'
;MIGCMIISSVCAFAASSTSGYCGNIRCTGSLSFGTNRATATTTAVSSSVACTASVTYKYQFGSMIYEESAENTYPSSSVTATAIAGLVPAQNISAIGTHYVYASGSTWYGYTSI
;
A
#
# COMPACT_ATOMS: atom_id res chain seq x y z
N MET A 1 -38.87 2.36 -10.82
CA MET A 1 -37.95 3.26 -10.10
C MET A 1 -36.63 3.26 -10.87
N ILE A 2 -36.33 4.38 -11.53
CA ILE A 2 -35.10 4.59 -12.30
C ILE A 2 -33.99 4.83 -11.27
N GLY A 3 -33.20 3.80 -10.99
CA GLY A 3 -32.03 3.87 -10.13
C GLY A 3 -30.85 4.37 -10.94
N CYS A 4 -30.50 5.63 -10.74
CA CYS A 4 -29.38 6.35 -11.34
C CYS A 4 -28.10 5.51 -11.35
N MET A 5 -27.69 4.99 -12.51
CA MET A 5 -26.30 4.58 -12.75
C MET A 5 -25.48 5.87 -12.82
N ILE A 6 -24.93 6.31 -11.70
CA ILE A 6 -23.84 7.28 -11.72
C ILE A 6 -22.62 6.53 -12.27
N ILE A 7 -22.41 6.64 -13.58
CA ILE A 7 -21.10 6.46 -14.20
C ILE A 7 -20.23 7.59 -13.64
N SER A 8 -19.69 7.39 -12.43
CA SER A 8 -18.53 8.15 -12.00
C SER A 8 -17.35 7.36 -12.52
N SER A 9 -16.59 7.98 -13.43
CA SER A 9 -15.31 7.48 -13.91
C SER A 9 -14.30 7.46 -12.77
N VAL A 10 -14.49 6.56 -11.80
CA VAL A 10 -13.44 6.13 -10.90
C VAL A 10 -12.63 5.12 -11.68
N CYS A 11 -11.50 5.57 -12.24
CA CYS A 11 -10.47 4.70 -12.78
C CYS A 11 -10.33 3.51 -11.82
N ALA A 12 -10.56 2.28 -12.27
CA ALA A 12 -10.59 1.12 -11.40
C ALA A 12 -9.30 1.05 -10.57
N PHE A 13 -9.41 1.36 -9.27
CA PHE A 13 -8.28 1.34 -8.34
C PHE A 13 -8.06 -0.12 -7.97
N ALA A 14 -6.97 -0.72 -8.47
CA ALA A 14 -6.63 -2.07 -8.07
C ALA A 14 -6.01 -2.03 -6.67
N ALA A 15 -6.43 -2.98 -5.84
CA ALA A 15 -6.00 -3.13 -4.46
C ALA A 15 -5.58 -4.58 -4.21
N SER A 16 -4.51 -4.76 -3.44
CA SER A 16 -4.01 -6.06 -3.00
C SER A 16 -3.84 -6.05 -1.50
N SER A 17 -4.05 -7.20 -0.86
CA SER A 17 -3.97 -7.30 0.59
C SER A 17 -3.35 -8.62 1.01
N THR A 18 -2.73 -8.59 2.19
CA THR A 18 -2.12 -9.75 2.82
C THR A 18 -2.47 -9.72 4.31
N SER A 19 -2.50 -10.89 4.95
CA SER A 19 -2.77 -10.98 6.37
C SER A 19 -2.01 -12.13 7.00
N GLY A 20 -1.77 -12.02 8.30
CA GLY A 20 -1.12 -13.06 9.07
C GLY A 20 -1.08 -12.70 10.54
N TYR A 21 -0.11 -13.28 11.25
CA TYR A 21 0.02 -13.12 12.69
C TYR A 21 1.46 -12.87 13.08
N CYS A 22 1.64 -11.94 14.02
CA CYS A 22 2.89 -11.69 14.74
C CYS A 22 2.70 -12.17 16.19
N GLY A 23 3.04 -13.43 16.45
CA GLY A 23 2.64 -14.10 17.69
C GLY A 23 1.11 -14.25 17.76
N ASN A 24 0.48 -13.66 18.79
CA ASN A 24 -0.98 -13.65 18.94
C ASN A 24 -1.67 -12.40 18.34
N ILE A 25 -0.90 -11.50 17.72
CA ILE A 25 -1.42 -10.25 17.17
C ILE A 25 -1.75 -10.46 15.69
N ARG A 26 -2.99 -10.19 15.30
CA ARG A 26 -3.39 -10.22 13.88
C ARG A 26 -2.82 -9.02 13.15
N CYS A 27 -2.19 -9.26 12.01
CA CYS A 27 -1.57 -8.27 11.16
C CYS A 27 -2.20 -8.30 9.76
N THR A 28 -2.34 -7.13 9.15
CA THR A 28 -2.86 -6.96 7.79
C THR A 28 -2.02 -5.93 7.05
N GLY A 29 -1.73 -6.21 5.79
CA GLY A 29 -1.12 -5.27 4.86
C GLY A 29 -2.07 -5.02 3.70
N SER A 30 -2.16 -3.79 3.23
CA SER A 30 -2.91 -3.42 2.03
C SER A 30 -2.09 -2.50 1.15
N LEU A 31 -2.25 -2.68 -0.15
CA LEU A 31 -1.70 -1.83 -1.19
C LEU A 31 -2.85 -1.37 -2.07
N SER A 32 -2.83 -0.09 -2.42
CA SER A 32 -3.74 0.51 -3.38
C SER A 32 -2.96 1.48 -4.24
N PHE A 33 -3.26 1.56 -5.53
CA PHE A 33 -2.73 2.61 -6.38
C PHE A 33 -3.86 3.41 -7.02
N GLY A 34 -3.56 4.67 -7.29
CA GLY A 34 -4.30 5.53 -8.23
C GLY A 34 -3.40 5.96 -9.38
N THR A 35 -3.94 6.80 -10.25
CA THR A 35 -3.27 7.20 -11.50
C THR A 35 -1.88 7.80 -11.30
N ASN A 36 -1.60 8.48 -10.18
CA ASN A 36 -0.32 9.16 -9.91
C ASN A 36 0.23 8.88 -8.50
N ARG A 37 -0.24 7.84 -7.82
CA ARG A 37 0.23 7.50 -6.47
C ARG A 37 0.01 6.03 -6.15
N ALA A 38 0.82 5.47 -5.28
CA ALA A 38 0.53 4.22 -4.60
C ALA A 38 0.70 4.36 -3.10
N THR A 39 -0.13 3.63 -2.36
CA THR A 39 -0.20 3.69 -0.91
C THR A 39 -0.19 2.28 -0.35
N ALA A 40 0.80 1.99 0.50
CA ALA A 40 0.83 0.77 1.30
C ALA A 40 0.47 1.11 2.76
N THR A 41 -0.44 0.34 3.35
CA THR A 41 -0.80 0.43 4.77
C THR A 41 -0.52 -0.89 5.46
N THR A 42 0.16 -0.82 6.60
CA THR A 42 0.41 -1.95 7.50
C THR A 42 -0.34 -1.71 8.79
N THR A 43 -1.13 -2.67 9.24
CA THR A 43 -1.92 -2.58 10.46
C THR A 43 -1.75 -3.83 11.31
N ALA A 44 -1.72 -3.66 12.62
CA ALA A 44 -1.67 -4.70 13.62
C ALA A 44 -2.66 -4.39 14.74
N VAL A 45 -3.39 -5.39 15.22
CA VAL A 45 -4.43 -5.22 16.26
C VAL A 45 -3.79 -5.19 17.66
N SER A 46 -2.82 -4.29 17.86
CA SER A 46 -2.14 -4.06 19.14
C SER A 46 -1.37 -2.74 19.11
N SER A 47 -1.39 -1.98 20.21
CA SER A 47 -0.67 -0.70 20.32
C SER A 47 0.80 -0.83 20.74
N SER A 48 1.23 -2.01 21.15
CA SER A 48 2.61 -2.29 21.61
C SER A 48 3.44 -2.96 20.52
N VAL A 49 3.38 -2.43 19.30
CA VAL A 49 4.03 -2.99 18.11
C VAL A 49 4.75 -1.90 17.34
N ALA A 50 5.76 -2.29 16.57
CA ALA A 50 6.34 -1.44 15.54
C ALA A 50 5.81 -1.93 14.18
N CYS A 51 5.12 -1.06 13.46
CA CYS A 51 4.67 -1.32 12.10
C CYS A 51 5.55 -0.55 11.11
N THR A 52 5.91 -1.22 10.03
CA THR A 52 6.58 -0.65 8.87
C THR A 52 5.74 -0.92 7.63
N ALA A 53 5.53 0.12 6.84
CA ALA A 53 4.95 0.04 5.50
C ALA A 53 5.94 0.66 4.53
N SER A 54 6.20 -0.04 3.43
CA SER A 54 6.97 0.51 2.31
C SER A 54 6.21 0.25 1.02
N VAL A 55 6.27 1.22 0.11
CA VAL A 55 5.65 1.17 -1.19
C VAL A 55 6.62 1.64 -2.25
N THR A 56 6.69 0.90 -3.35
CA THR A 56 7.39 1.27 -4.57
C THR A 56 6.36 1.41 -5.68
N TYR A 57 6.26 2.60 -6.27
CA TYR A 57 5.37 2.94 -7.36
C TYR A 57 6.17 3.07 -8.66
N LYS A 58 5.82 2.25 -9.65
CA LYS A 58 6.44 2.25 -10.97
C LYS A 58 5.44 2.79 -11.98
N TYR A 59 5.88 3.72 -12.81
CA TYR A 59 5.04 4.29 -13.85
C TYR A 59 5.85 4.66 -15.09
N GLN A 60 5.19 4.68 -16.23
CA GLN A 60 5.72 5.18 -17.48
C GLN A 60 5.28 6.62 -17.72
N PHE A 61 6.22 7.47 -18.14
CA PHE A 61 5.96 8.79 -18.68
C PHE A 61 6.68 8.93 -20.02
N GLY A 62 5.93 9.17 -21.09
CA GLY A 62 6.46 9.08 -22.46
C GLY A 62 6.92 7.67 -22.78
N SER A 63 8.20 7.49 -23.10
CA SER A 63 8.82 6.17 -23.36
C SER A 63 9.73 5.69 -22.22
N MET A 64 9.75 6.38 -21.08
CA MET A 64 10.64 6.10 -19.95
C MET A 64 9.85 5.57 -18.76
N ILE A 65 10.45 4.64 -18.01
CA ILE A 65 9.91 4.10 -16.77
C ILE A 65 10.58 4.81 -15.60
N TYR A 66 9.77 5.23 -14.64
CA TYR A 66 10.15 5.90 -13.41
C TYR A 66 9.71 5.07 -12.20
N GLU A 67 10.43 5.23 -11.10
CA GLU A 67 10.16 4.56 -9.84
C GLU A 67 10.24 5.56 -8.70
N GLU A 68 9.20 5.58 -7.87
CA GLU A 68 9.10 6.41 -6.68
C GLU A 68 8.83 5.50 -5.49
N SER A 69 9.59 5.67 -4.41
CA SER A 69 9.46 4.82 -3.23
C SER A 69 9.25 5.65 -1.97
N ALA A 70 8.46 5.10 -1.04
CA ALA A 70 8.25 5.69 0.28
C ALA A 70 8.22 4.59 1.34
N GLU A 71 8.78 4.87 2.50
CA GLU A 71 8.75 4.01 3.67
C GLU A 71 8.35 4.83 4.89
N ASN A 72 7.52 4.24 5.74
CA ASN A 72 7.25 4.76 7.07
C ASN A 72 7.33 3.64 8.10
N THR A 73 7.96 3.94 9.23
CA THR A 73 8.08 3.05 10.39
C THR A 73 7.75 3.83 11.65
N TYR A 74 6.76 3.35 12.41
CA TYR A 74 6.40 3.95 13.69
C TYR A 74 6.01 2.89 14.72
N PRO A 75 6.26 3.14 16.02
CA PRO A 75 5.66 2.37 17.10
C PRO A 75 4.15 2.70 17.18
N SER A 76 3.39 2.13 16.24
CA SER A 76 1.97 2.37 16.04
C SER A 76 1.30 1.08 15.59
N SER A 77 0.03 0.92 15.92
CA SER A 77 -0.83 -0.16 15.43
C SER A 77 -1.16 -0.03 13.94
N SER A 78 -0.89 1.13 13.32
CA SER A 78 -1.08 1.32 11.88
C SER A 78 -0.10 2.35 11.33
N VAL A 79 0.47 2.06 10.16
CA VAL A 79 1.39 2.93 9.44
C VAL A 79 1.10 2.88 7.95
N THR A 80 1.17 4.04 7.29
CA THR A 80 0.92 4.18 5.86
C THR A 80 2.12 4.85 5.19
N ALA A 81 2.60 4.27 4.10
CA ALA A 81 3.57 4.88 3.20
C ALA A 81 2.89 5.21 1.87
N THR A 82 3.21 6.36 1.28
CA THR A 82 2.64 6.80 0.00
C THR A 82 3.76 7.31 -0.91
N ALA A 83 3.91 6.67 -2.07
CA ALA A 83 4.74 7.14 -3.16
C ALA A 83 3.85 7.91 -4.17
N ILE A 84 4.36 9.03 -4.68
CA ILE A 84 3.63 9.91 -5.60
C ILE A 84 4.49 10.05 -6.86
N ALA A 85 3.86 9.96 -8.03
CA ALA A 85 4.54 10.18 -9.31
C ALA A 85 5.15 11.60 -9.35
N GLY A 86 6.43 11.71 -9.68
CA GLY A 86 7.06 13.00 -9.95
C GLY A 86 6.60 13.63 -11.28
N LEU A 87 6.07 12.83 -12.20
CA LEU A 87 5.63 13.25 -13.54
C LEU A 87 4.22 12.73 -13.84
N VAL A 88 3.43 13.53 -14.57
CA VAL A 88 2.03 13.23 -14.91
C VAL A 88 1.73 13.53 -16.38
N PRO A 89 0.82 12.80 -17.05
CA PRO A 89 0.07 11.66 -16.52
C PRO A 89 0.91 10.37 -16.51
N ALA A 90 0.85 9.62 -15.41
CA ALA A 90 1.48 8.31 -15.32
C ALA A 90 0.67 7.25 -16.07
N GLN A 91 1.37 6.36 -16.78
CA GLN A 91 0.83 5.26 -17.59
C GLN A 91 1.52 3.95 -17.20
N ASN A 92 0.99 2.79 -17.62
CA ASN A 92 1.58 1.46 -17.35
C ASN A 92 2.07 1.31 -15.91
N ILE A 93 1.15 1.56 -14.98
CA ILE A 93 1.45 1.70 -13.56
C ILE A 93 1.47 0.33 -12.88
N SER A 94 2.40 0.15 -11.95
CA SER A 94 2.45 -0.98 -11.04
C SER A 94 2.94 -0.52 -9.67
N ALA A 95 2.59 -1.27 -8.63
CA ALA A 95 3.02 -0.97 -7.28
C ALA A 95 3.38 -2.24 -6.52
N ILE A 96 4.35 -2.11 -5.62
CA ILE A 96 4.78 -3.16 -4.71
C ILE A 96 4.70 -2.59 -3.30
N GLY A 97 4.10 -3.34 -2.39
CA GLY A 97 3.93 -3.00 -0.99
C GLY A 97 4.57 -4.07 -0.12
N THR A 98 5.47 -3.65 0.77
CA THR A 98 6.02 -4.54 1.80
C THR A 98 5.52 -4.11 3.16
N HIS A 99 5.11 -5.09 3.95
CA HIS A 99 4.48 -4.90 5.25
C HIS A 99 5.28 -5.64 6.29
N TYR A 100 5.64 -4.96 7.37
CA TYR A 100 6.39 -5.58 8.45
C TYR A 100 5.83 -5.15 9.79
N VAL A 101 5.68 -6.10 10.70
CA VAL A 101 5.26 -5.86 12.07
C VAL A 101 6.21 -6.60 13.00
N TYR A 102 6.70 -5.90 14.03
CA TYR A 102 7.49 -6.47 15.10
C TYR A 102 6.78 -6.26 16.44
N ALA A 103 6.61 -7.36 17.19
CA ALA A 103 5.99 -7.33 18.52
C ALA A 103 6.59 -8.40 19.41
N SER A 104 7.13 -8.00 20.57
CA SER A 104 7.57 -8.90 21.65
C SER A 104 8.40 -10.11 21.17
N GLY A 105 9.36 -9.89 20.26
CA GLY A 105 10.23 -10.94 19.73
C GLY A 105 9.63 -11.81 18.61
N SER A 106 8.38 -11.56 18.22
CA SER A 106 7.77 -12.12 17.00
C SER A 106 7.83 -11.11 15.86
N THR A 107 7.86 -11.62 14.64
CA THR A 107 7.80 -10.82 13.41
C THR A 107 6.71 -11.35 12.49
N TRP A 108 6.08 -10.44 11.77
CA TRP A 108 5.28 -10.77 10.60
C TRP A 108 5.78 -9.98 9.40
N TYR A 109 5.85 -10.64 8.25
CA TYR A 109 6.21 -10.05 6.97
C TYR A 109 5.13 -10.40 5.95
N GLY A 110 4.67 -9.37 5.23
CA GLY A 110 3.67 -9.48 4.18
C GLY A 110 4.14 -8.75 2.93
N TYR A 111 3.74 -9.29 1.77
CA TYR A 111 4.02 -8.70 0.47
C TYR A 111 2.72 -8.55 -0.31
N THR A 112 2.57 -7.42 -1.00
CA THR A 112 1.47 -7.15 -1.91
C THR A 112 2.03 -6.52 -3.19
N SER A 113 1.40 -6.82 -4.32
CA SER A 113 1.78 -6.24 -5.61
C SER A 113 0.56 -6.12 -6.50
N ILE A 114 0.58 -5.12 -7.37
CA ILE A 114 -0.48 -4.81 -8.33
C ILE A 114 0.12 -4.25 -9.60
#